data_AF-A0A418FG83-F1
#
_entry.id   AF-A0A418FG83-F1
#
_cell.length_a   1.000
_cell.length_b   1.000
_cell.length_c   1.000
_cell.angle_alpha   90.00
_cell.angle_beta   90.00
_cell.angle_gamma   90.00
#
_symmetry.space_group_name_H-M   'P 1'
#
loop_
_entity.id
_entity.type
_entity.pdbx_description
1 polymer ?
#
loop_
_entity_poly.entity_id
_entity_poly.type
_entity_poly.pdbx_seq_one_letter_code
_entity_poly.pdbx_strand_id
1 'polypeptide(L)'
;MLCANCTGSTIQQKRNILMALWADVAVLREKAAHTLDGKDSASVDPNELLALDDLQRERERCQAVLDRGNPFMFNMRGGCDNLSAMRRTKVLQLFQLLQLIPAPPMHYFRTITKLPLPSSGHYDTTDHVPPEVVSAALGRMIHLLLLLPKYLSPLVYPHPMIFNGSFSTIGEQSGEGAACHTLYPDGSMGFARGVAMLWQNVAYLCISQGMSLDELHEADSLGNLARLAESPTLGSCAPHKASMERYEARMVLYFGMKHGLLGCIK
;
A
#
# COMPACT_ATOMS: atom_id res chain seq x y z
N MET A 1 11.86 -29.34 11.52
CA MET A 1 11.74 -28.70 12.84
C MET A 1 12.47 -27.37 12.79
N LEU A 2 11.76 -26.24 12.83
CA LEU A 2 12.39 -24.92 12.95
C LEU A 2 12.43 -24.54 14.43
N CYS A 3 13.59 -24.10 14.91
CA CYS A 3 13.90 -23.81 16.31
C CYS A 3 13.11 -22.59 16.85
N ALA A 4 12.59 -22.70 18.08
CA ALA A 4 11.85 -21.65 18.79
C ALA A 4 12.66 -20.34 18.99
N ASN A 5 13.99 -20.41 19.04
CA ASN A 5 14.83 -19.22 19.14
C ASN A 5 14.94 -18.43 17.83
N CYS A 6 14.74 -19.07 16.67
CA CYS A 6 14.75 -18.39 15.36
C CYS A 6 13.43 -17.65 15.08
N THR A 7 12.33 -18.08 15.70
CA THR A 7 11.04 -17.38 15.67
C THR A 7 11.03 -16.19 16.61
N GLY A 8 11.69 -16.29 17.78
CA GLY A 8 11.86 -15.16 18.71
C GLY A 8 12.70 -14.02 18.12
N SER A 9 13.82 -14.32 17.46
CA SER A 9 14.67 -13.29 16.84
C SER A 9 13.99 -12.56 15.68
N THR A 10 13.21 -13.28 14.86
CA THR A 10 12.46 -12.67 13.73
C THR A 10 11.26 -11.85 14.19
N ILE A 11 10.59 -12.23 15.28
CA ILE A 11 9.54 -11.41 15.90
C ILE A 11 10.15 -10.14 16.51
N GLN A 12 11.30 -10.25 17.19
CA GLN A 12 11.98 -9.10 17.77
C GLN A 12 12.54 -8.16 16.68
N GLN A 13 13.08 -8.70 15.59
CA GLN A 13 13.53 -7.94 14.43
C GLN A 13 12.36 -7.22 13.75
N LYS A 14 11.20 -7.89 13.58
CA LYS A 14 9.98 -7.26 13.08
C LYS A 14 9.49 -6.15 14.00
N ARG A 15 9.54 -6.33 15.33
CA ARG A 15 9.21 -5.30 16.32
C ARG A 15 10.16 -4.11 16.25
N ASN A 16 11.47 -4.34 16.10
CA ASN A 16 12.46 -3.27 16.00
C ASN A 16 12.30 -2.47 14.70
N ILE A 17 12.08 -3.15 13.57
CA ILE A 17 11.78 -2.51 12.29
C ILE A 17 10.47 -1.72 12.39
N LEU A 18 9.44 -2.28 13.03
CA LEU A 18 8.20 -1.57 13.29
C LEU A 18 8.47 -0.32 14.13
N MET A 19 9.20 -0.41 15.24
CA MET A 19 9.51 0.77 16.08
C MET A 19 10.28 1.86 15.33
N ALA A 20 11.27 1.48 14.51
CA ALA A 20 12.00 2.43 13.66
C ALA A 20 11.05 3.13 12.66
N LEU A 21 10.20 2.36 11.98
CA LEU A 21 9.22 2.89 11.05
C LEU A 21 8.18 3.82 11.71
N TRP A 22 7.89 3.63 13.00
CA TRP A 22 6.93 4.47 13.72
C TRP A 22 7.58 5.76 14.23
N ALA A 23 8.84 5.69 14.69
CA ALA A 23 9.63 6.88 14.99
C ALA A 23 9.80 7.74 13.73
N ASP A 24 10.11 7.11 12.59
CA ASP A 24 10.23 7.80 11.31
C ASP A 24 8.90 8.42 10.89
N VAL A 25 7.76 7.74 11.06
CA VAL A 25 6.44 8.32 10.74
C VAL A 25 6.10 9.49 11.65
N ALA A 26 6.46 9.46 12.94
CA ALA A 26 6.23 10.60 13.83
C ALA A 26 7.03 11.84 13.37
N VAL A 27 8.32 11.66 13.08
CA VAL A 27 9.19 12.73 12.56
C VAL A 27 8.70 13.24 11.20
N LEU A 28 8.26 12.34 10.31
CA LEU A 28 7.77 12.73 8.98
C LEU A 28 6.41 13.44 9.04
N ARG A 29 5.56 13.11 10.02
CA ARG A 29 4.31 13.83 10.27
C ARG A 29 4.57 15.25 10.77
N GLU A 30 5.50 15.43 11.70
CA GLU A 30 5.92 16.75 12.19
C GLU A 30 6.48 17.60 11.04
N LYS A 31 7.36 17.02 10.21
CA LYS A 31 7.87 17.69 9.00
C LYS A 31 6.76 18.07 8.03
N ALA A 32 5.81 17.18 7.79
CA ALA A 32 4.67 17.46 6.91
C ALA A 32 3.73 18.53 7.48
N ALA A 33 3.51 18.55 8.80
CA ALA A 33 2.70 19.58 9.46
C ALA A 33 3.35 20.97 9.33
N HIS A 34 4.66 21.09 9.57
CA HIS A 34 5.37 22.36 9.43
C HIS A 34 5.38 22.91 7.99
N THR A 35 5.38 22.05 6.98
CA THR A 35 5.30 22.48 5.57
C THR A 35 3.89 22.87 5.14
N LEU A 36 2.86 22.29 5.76
CA LEU A 36 1.46 22.59 5.45
C LEU A 36 0.92 23.79 6.25
N ASP A 37 1.51 24.10 7.40
CA ASP A 37 1.08 25.15 8.33
C ASP A 37 1.92 26.44 8.23
N GLY A 38 2.50 26.68 7.05
CA GLY A 38 3.36 27.83 6.74
C GLY A 38 2.64 29.18 6.69
N LYS A 39 1.85 29.52 7.72
CA LYS A 39 1.59 30.87 8.25
C LYS A 39 0.74 30.80 9.53
N ASP A 40 1.39 30.58 10.68
CA ASP A 40 1.46 31.52 11.82
C ASP A 40 1.86 30.81 13.13
N SER A 41 3.02 31.23 13.65
CA SER A 41 3.51 31.19 15.04
C SER A 41 3.32 29.96 15.95
N ALA A 42 4.46 29.32 16.25
CA ALA A 42 4.99 28.91 17.56
C ALA A 42 4.04 28.71 18.77
N SER A 43 3.86 27.45 19.18
CA SER A 43 4.06 26.96 20.57
C SER A 43 3.83 25.44 20.62
N VAL A 44 4.75 24.67 21.20
CA VAL A 44 4.58 23.21 21.40
C VAL A 44 3.54 22.99 22.50
N ASP A 45 2.42 22.36 22.16
CA ASP A 45 1.23 22.16 23.01
C ASP A 45 1.35 20.85 23.84
N PRO A 46 1.07 20.86 25.16
CA PRO A 46 1.07 19.67 26.02
C PRO A 46 0.15 18.50 25.61
N ASN A 47 -0.63 18.63 24.52
CA ASN A 47 -1.39 17.55 23.88
C ASN A 47 -0.54 16.43 23.25
N GLU A 48 0.78 16.60 23.04
CA GLU A 48 1.64 15.56 22.46
C GLU A 48 1.82 14.32 23.36
N LEU A 49 1.75 14.48 24.69
CA LEU A 49 1.93 13.36 25.63
C LEU A 49 0.71 12.42 25.65
N LEU A 50 -0.49 12.96 25.38
CA LEU A 50 -1.73 12.17 25.25
C LEU A 50 -1.79 11.43 23.91
N ALA A 51 -1.26 12.03 22.85
CA ALA A 51 -1.18 11.39 21.53
C ALA A 51 -0.24 10.17 21.52
N LEU A 52 0.83 10.19 22.31
CA LEU A 52 1.75 9.06 22.49
C LEU A 52 1.08 7.89 23.22
N ASP A 53 0.26 8.16 24.24
CA ASP A 53 -0.47 7.14 24.99
C ASP A 53 -1.57 6.48 24.14
N ASP A 54 -2.25 7.26 23.29
CA ASP A 54 -3.22 6.74 22.32
C ASP A 54 -2.53 5.92 21.21
N LEU A 55 -1.36 6.35 20.73
CA LEU A 55 -0.53 5.57 19.81
C LEU A 55 -0.03 4.26 20.43
N GLN A 56 0.27 4.27 21.73
CA GLN A 56 0.73 3.10 22.47
C GLN A 56 -0.40 2.07 22.67
N ARG A 57 -1.63 2.54 22.93
CA ARG A 57 -2.84 1.68 22.92
C ARG A 57 -3.17 1.16 21.53
N GLU A 58 -3.00 1.97 20.49
CA GLU A 58 -3.27 1.56 19.10
C GLU A 58 -2.24 0.53 18.61
N ARG A 59 -0.97 0.66 19.03
CA ARG A 59 0.11 -0.33 18.88
C ARG A 59 -0.23 -1.68 19.53
N GLU A 60 -0.72 -1.67 20.77
CA GLU A 60 -1.12 -2.89 21.48
C GLU A 60 -2.31 -3.58 20.82
N ARG A 61 -3.28 -2.83 20.29
CA ARG A 61 -4.41 -3.39 19.52
C ARG A 61 -3.96 -3.98 18.19
N CYS A 62 -3.13 -3.28 17.41
CA CYS A 62 -2.58 -3.78 16.15
C CYS A 62 -1.80 -5.09 16.34
N GLN A 63 -0.92 -5.11 17.34
CA GLN A 63 -0.09 -6.27 17.64
C GLN A 63 -0.95 -7.46 18.13
N ALA A 64 -1.95 -7.21 18.97
CA ALA A 64 -2.87 -8.26 19.44
C ALA A 64 -3.73 -8.87 18.32
N VAL A 65 -4.11 -8.09 17.31
CA VAL A 65 -4.85 -8.59 16.14
C VAL A 65 -3.98 -9.46 15.23
N LEU A 66 -2.72 -9.08 15.05
CA LEU A 66 -1.75 -9.87 14.28
C LEU A 66 -1.35 -11.16 15.00
N ASP A 67 -1.19 -11.13 16.32
CA ASP A 67 -0.81 -12.28 17.14
C ASP A 67 -1.98 -13.26 17.35
N ARG A 68 -3.24 -12.80 17.35
CA ARG A 68 -4.44 -13.67 17.32
C ARG A 68 -4.73 -14.27 15.92
N GLY A 69 -3.98 -13.86 14.91
CA GLY A 69 -4.23 -14.15 13.50
C GLY A 69 -3.46 -15.33 12.92
N ASN A 70 -2.95 -16.26 13.72
CA ASN A 70 -2.47 -17.54 13.19
C ASN A 70 -3.54 -18.63 13.33
N PRO A 71 -4.28 -18.91 12.23
CA PRO A 71 -4.82 -20.22 12.01
C PRO A 71 -4.30 -20.76 10.67
N PHE A 72 -3.11 -21.35 10.69
CA PHE A 72 -2.97 -22.57 9.91
C PHE A 72 -3.91 -23.60 10.55
N MET A 73 -4.91 -24.04 9.79
CA MET A 73 -6.06 -24.86 10.19
C MET A 73 -7.24 -24.10 10.83
N PHE A 74 -8.17 -23.60 10.02
CA PHE A 74 -9.57 -23.53 10.45
C PHE A 74 -10.46 -24.34 9.50
N ASN A 75 -11.20 -25.23 10.14
CA ASN A 75 -12.08 -26.25 9.59
C ASN A 75 -13.11 -25.63 8.62
N MET A 76 -13.10 -26.07 7.35
CA MET A 76 -14.09 -25.68 6.34
C MET A 76 -15.48 -26.21 6.71
N ARG A 77 -16.30 -25.39 7.35
CA ARG A 77 -17.74 -25.69 7.55
C ARG A 77 -18.62 -24.42 7.58
N GLY A 78 -18.28 -23.40 6.80
CA GLY A 78 -19.12 -22.23 6.54
C GLY A 78 -19.21 -21.99 5.04
N GLY A 79 -20.42 -21.76 4.51
CA GLY A 79 -20.65 -21.50 3.09
C GLY A 79 -19.86 -20.31 2.53
N CYS A 80 -19.76 -20.20 1.20
CA CYS A 80 -18.99 -19.16 0.50
C CYS A 80 -19.28 -17.73 1.00
N ASP A 81 -20.52 -17.44 1.37
CA ASP A 81 -20.94 -16.11 1.85
C ASP A 81 -20.32 -15.73 3.20
N ASN A 82 -20.07 -16.71 4.07
CA ASN A 82 -19.41 -16.46 5.36
C ASN A 82 -17.92 -16.17 5.17
N LEU A 83 -17.27 -16.83 4.20
CA LEU A 83 -15.85 -16.64 3.94
C LEU A 83 -15.58 -15.25 3.33
N SER A 84 -16.39 -14.82 2.36
CA SER A 84 -16.25 -13.49 1.75
C SER A 84 -16.47 -12.37 2.78
N ALA A 85 -17.48 -12.51 3.65
CA ALA A 85 -17.75 -11.57 4.74
C ALA A 85 -16.59 -11.51 5.76
N MET A 86 -15.99 -12.66 6.11
CA MET A 86 -14.82 -12.70 6.98
C MET A 86 -13.61 -12.01 6.33
N ARG A 87 -13.34 -12.28 5.06
CA ARG A 87 -12.26 -11.65 4.30
C ARG A 87 -12.44 -10.13 4.23
N ARG A 88 -13.65 -9.68 3.89
CA ARG A 88 -14.04 -8.28 3.89
C ARG A 88 -13.73 -7.63 5.23
N THR A 89 -14.20 -8.23 6.32
CA THR A 89 -13.99 -7.71 7.68
C THR A 89 -12.51 -7.55 7.99
N LYS A 90 -11.67 -8.53 7.62
CA LYS A 90 -10.21 -8.46 7.85
C LYS A 90 -9.53 -7.39 7.00
N VAL A 91 -9.93 -7.23 5.74
CA VAL A 91 -9.38 -6.17 4.89
C VAL A 91 -9.77 -4.79 5.40
N LEU A 92 -11.04 -4.60 5.79
CA LEU A 92 -11.50 -3.33 6.38
C LEU A 92 -10.78 -3.02 7.69
N GLN A 93 -10.55 -4.01 8.55
CA GLN A 93 -9.73 -3.85 9.75
C GLN A 93 -8.31 -3.38 9.38
N LEU A 94 -7.65 -3.98 8.38
CA LEU A 94 -6.33 -3.51 7.94
C LEU A 94 -6.33 -2.07 7.42
N PHE A 95 -7.35 -1.70 6.63
CA PHE A 95 -7.48 -0.34 6.11
C PHE A 95 -7.70 0.69 7.21
N GLN A 96 -8.47 0.35 8.24
CA GLN A 96 -8.64 1.17 9.45
C GLN A 96 -7.32 1.31 10.22
N LEU A 97 -6.60 0.21 10.45
CA LEU A 97 -5.31 0.24 11.15
C LEU A 97 -4.26 1.11 10.44
N LEU A 98 -4.30 1.14 9.11
CA LEU A 98 -3.42 1.98 8.30
C LEU A 98 -4.01 3.37 7.99
N GLN A 99 -5.14 3.72 8.61
CA GLN A 99 -5.81 5.02 8.51
C GLN A 99 -6.04 5.46 7.07
N LEU A 100 -6.46 4.52 6.21
CA LEU A 100 -6.84 4.79 4.82
C LEU A 100 -8.24 5.45 4.73
N ILE A 101 -9.07 5.27 5.75
CA ILE A 101 -10.47 5.74 5.85
C ILE A 101 -10.64 6.38 7.23
N PRO A 102 -11.20 7.59 7.40
CA PRO A 102 -11.58 8.61 6.42
C PRO A 102 -10.79 9.90 6.72
N ALA A 103 -9.61 10.08 6.14
CA ALA A 103 -9.10 11.44 6.08
C ALA A 103 -10.02 12.22 5.14
N PRO A 104 -10.50 13.43 5.53
CA PRO A 104 -11.25 14.28 4.62
C PRO A 104 -10.49 14.37 3.31
N PRO A 105 -11.13 14.17 2.15
CA PRO A 105 -10.46 14.37 0.89
C PRO A 105 -10.01 15.82 0.83
N MET A 106 -8.72 16.07 1.09
CA MET A 106 -8.13 17.32 0.67
C MET A 106 -8.12 17.25 -0.86
N HIS A 107 -8.62 18.28 -1.52
CA HIS A 107 -8.82 18.26 -2.99
C HIS A 107 -7.59 17.79 -3.77
N TYR A 108 -6.39 17.94 -3.19
CA TYR A 108 -5.10 17.61 -3.79
C TYR A 108 -4.35 16.45 -3.13
N PHE A 109 -4.76 16.00 -1.94
CA PHE A 109 -4.02 15.02 -1.15
C PHE A 109 -4.94 13.96 -0.53
N ARG A 110 -4.45 12.72 -0.53
CA ARG A 110 -4.96 11.65 0.33
C ARG A 110 -3.95 11.35 1.41
N THR A 111 -4.37 10.69 2.48
CA THR A 111 -3.44 10.27 3.53
C THR A 111 -3.45 8.78 3.75
N ILE A 112 -2.27 8.22 4.02
CA ILE A 112 -2.11 6.87 4.54
C ILE A 112 -1.24 6.95 5.79
N THR A 113 -1.70 6.43 6.92
CA THR A 113 -1.03 6.62 8.23
C THR A 113 -0.71 8.10 8.51
N LYS A 114 -1.63 9.01 8.17
CA LYS A 114 -1.50 10.49 8.22
C LYS A 114 -0.31 11.08 7.42
N LEU A 115 0.29 10.31 6.51
CA LEU A 115 1.25 10.85 5.55
C LEU A 115 0.50 11.31 4.30
N PRO A 116 0.65 12.56 3.86
CA PRO A 116 0.02 13.06 2.65
C PRO A 116 0.65 12.44 1.40
N LEU A 117 -0.19 12.13 0.41
CA LEU A 117 0.20 11.69 -0.91
C LEU A 117 -0.64 12.45 -1.95
N PRO A 118 -0.01 13.08 -2.97
CA PRO A 118 -0.73 13.79 -4.02
C PRO A 118 -1.68 12.86 -4.78
N SER A 119 -2.95 13.25 -4.92
CA SER A 119 -3.95 12.48 -5.71
C SER A 119 -3.75 12.63 -7.22
N SER A 120 -3.00 13.66 -7.64
CA SER A 120 -2.69 13.95 -9.04
C SER A 120 -1.66 13.00 -9.66
N GLY A 121 -0.98 12.17 -8.87
CA GLY A 121 0.13 11.33 -9.33
C GLY A 121 1.40 12.09 -9.71
N HIS A 122 1.43 13.42 -9.50
CA HIS A 122 2.62 14.24 -9.71
C HIS A 122 3.36 14.37 -8.38
N TYR A 123 4.48 13.67 -8.25
CA TYR A 123 5.27 13.62 -7.02
C TYR A 123 6.52 14.50 -7.06
N ASP A 124 6.94 14.91 -8.26
CA ASP A 124 8.17 15.70 -8.47
C ASP A 124 7.96 17.21 -8.29
N THR A 125 6.71 17.68 -8.28
CA THR A 125 6.37 19.11 -8.42
C THR A 125 5.54 19.69 -7.29
N THR A 126 5.28 18.93 -6.22
CA THR A 126 4.56 19.49 -5.08
C THR A 126 5.53 20.23 -4.17
N ASP A 127 5.63 21.55 -4.34
CA ASP A 127 6.35 22.51 -3.46
C ASP A 127 5.94 22.45 -1.96
N HIS A 128 5.09 21.50 -1.58
CA HIS A 128 4.45 21.40 -0.26
C HIS A 128 4.64 20.04 0.43
N VAL A 129 5.22 19.01 -0.22
CA VAL A 129 5.44 17.70 0.41
C VAL A 129 6.87 17.19 0.15
N PRO A 130 7.69 16.96 1.20
CA PRO A 130 9.04 16.45 1.04
C PRO A 130 9.10 15.05 0.39
N PRO A 131 10.13 14.75 -0.43
CA PRO A 131 10.37 13.43 -1.03
C PRO A 131 10.32 12.26 -0.04
N GLU A 132 10.82 12.46 1.18
CA GLU A 132 10.87 11.46 2.25
C GLU A 132 9.47 11.10 2.75
N VAL A 133 8.54 12.07 2.74
CA VAL A 133 7.15 11.88 3.14
C VAL A 133 6.39 11.09 2.08
N VAL A 134 6.55 11.46 0.80
CA VAL A 134 5.96 10.75 -0.34
C VAL A 134 6.45 9.30 -0.39
N SER A 135 7.76 9.11 -0.31
CA SER A 135 8.37 7.77 -0.34
C SER A 135 7.97 6.92 0.85
N ALA A 136 7.84 7.51 2.05
CA ALA A 136 7.27 6.82 3.21
C ALA A 136 5.81 6.41 3.00
N ALA A 137 4.98 7.31 2.42
CA ALA A 137 3.58 7.01 2.11
C ALA A 137 3.45 5.87 1.09
N LEU A 138 4.27 5.88 0.03
CA LEU A 138 4.35 4.80 -0.95
C LEU A 138 4.84 3.49 -0.30
N GLY A 139 5.83 3.55 0.60
CA GLY A 139 6.26 2.40 1.39
C GLY A 139 5.15 1.80 2.25
N ARG A 140 4.29 2.64 2.85
CA ARG A 140 3.10 2.19 3.60
C ARG A 140 2.06 1.55 2.70
N MET A 141 1.91 2.01 1.46
CA MET A 141 1.07 1.32 0.47
C MET A 141 1.63 -0.06 0.12
N ILE A 142 2.94 -0.18 -0.14
CA ILE A 142 3.59 -1.48 -0.38
C ILE A 142 3.35 -2.43 0.80
N HIS A 143 3.53 -1.93 2.03
CA HIS A 143 3.29 -2.73 3.22
C HIS A 143 1.84 -3.21 3.31
N LEU A 144 0.86 -2.33 3.05
CA LEU A 144 -0.56 -2.72 2.98
C LEU A 144 -0.78 -3.82 1.95
N LEU A 145 -0.32 -3.59 0.71
CA LEU A 145 -0.53 -4.52 -0.39
C LEU A 145 0.05 -5.91 -0.08
N LEU A 146 1.22 -5.99 0.56
CA LEU A 146 1.85 -7.25 0.97
C LEU A 146 1.10 -8.00 2.07
N LEU A 147 0.25 -7.32 2.85
CA LEU A 147 -0.57 -7.96 3.90
C LEU A 147 -1.87 -8.57 3.34
N LEU A 148 -2.43 -7.99 2.28
CA LEU A 148 -3.74 -8.37 1.75
C LEU A 148 -3.83 -9.82 1.22
N PRO A 149 -2.82 -10.40 0.52
CA PRO A 149 -2.87 -11.78 0.05
C PRO A 149 -3.12 -12.83 1.14
N LYS A 150 -2.76 -12.54 2.40
CA LYS A 150 -3.04 -13.42 3.54
C LYS A 150 -4.53 -13.64 3.79
N TYR A 151 -5.34 -12.68 3.39
CA TYR A 151 -6.80 -12.69 3.57
C TYR A 151 -7.52 -12.92 2.22
N LEU A 152 -6.94 -12.44 1.12
CA LEU A 152 -7.52 -12.50 -0.22
C LEU A 152 -6.90 -13.61 -1.08
N SER A 153 -6.92 -14.86 -0.64
CA SER A 153 -6.42 -15.97 -1.48
C SER A 153 -7.35 -16.22 -2.68
N PRO A 154 -6.83 -16.46 -3.92
CA PRO A 154 -5.42 -16.70 -4.31
C PRO A 154 -4.67 -15.47 -4.91
N LEU A 155 -4.84 -14.26 -4.36
CA LEU A 155 -4.25 -13.03 -4.90
C LEU A 155 -2.72 -13.09 -4.98
N VAL A 156 -2.18 -12.95 -6.19
CA VAL A 156 -0.74 -12.81 -6.48
C VAL A 156 -0.56 -11.59 -7.37
N TYR A 157 0.25 -10.63 -6.91
CA TYR A 157 0.46 -9.39 -7.66
C TYR A 157 1.32 -9.60 -8.90
N PRO A 158 1.04 -8.89 -10.01
CA PRO A 158 1.86 -8.95 -11.21
C PRO A 158 3.27 -8.40 -10.98
N HIS A 159 3.43 -7.36 -10.15
CA HIS A 159 4.75 -6.81 -9.84
C HIS A 159 5.18 -7.20 -8.43
N PRO A 160 6.28 -7.96 -8.26
CA PRO A 160 6.84 -8.22 -6.93
C PRO A 160 7.21 -6.91 -6.24
N MET A 161 6.95 -6.86 -4.93
CA MET A 161 7.19 -5.69 -4.08
C MET A 161 8.05 -6.09 -2.89
N ILE A 162 8.99 -5.23 -2.51
CA ILE A 162 9.81 -5.36 -1.31
C ILE A 162 9.58 -4.15 -0.44
N PHE A 163 9.07 -4.38 0.77
CA PHE A 163 8.91 -3.34 1.76
C PHE A 163 10.24 -3.05 2.46
N ASN A 164 10.72 -1.80 2.36
CA ASN A 164 11.94 -1.32 2.98
C ASN A 164 11.77 0.14 3.46
N GLY A 165 10.67 0.42 4.15
CA GLY A 165 10.33 1.78 4.58
C GLY A 165 10.21 2.75 3.40
N SER A 166 10.83 3.92 3.51
CA SER A 166 10.88 4.94 2.44
C SER A 166 11.67 4.52 1.20
N PHE A 167 12.45 3.45 1.26
CA PHE A 167 13.20 2.91 0.12
C PHE A 167 12.60 1.60 -0.39
N SER A 168 11.28 1.44 -0.24
CA SER A 168 10.58 0.27 -0.77
C SER A 168 10.71 0.19 -2.29
N THR A 169 10.77 -1.03 -2.81
CA THR A 169 11.01 -1.28 -4.24
C THR A 169 9.91 -2.14 -4.85
N ILE A 170 9.77 -2.03 -6.17
CA ILE A 170 8.85 -2.81 -6.99
C ILE A 170 9.54 -3.19 -8.29
N GLY A 171 9.28 -4.37 -8.84
CA GLY A 171 9.96 -4.80 -10.05
C GLY A 171 9.14 -5.67 -10.99
N GLU A 172 9.81 -6.13 -12.04
CA GLU A 172 9.26 -7.09 -13.01
C GLU A 172 9.51 -8.54 -12.57
N GLN A 173 8.66 -9.46 -13.02
CA GLN A 173 8.81 -10.90 -12.73
C GLN A 173 9.99 -11.55 -13.48
N SER A 174 10.52 -10.88 -14.53
CA SER A 174 11.50 -11.40 -15.49
C SER A 174 12.93 -11.52 -14.97
N GLY A 175 13.23 -11.16 -13.72
CA GLY A 175 14.44 -11.61 -13.01
C GLY A 175 15.78 -10.98 -13.43
N GLU A 176 15.83 -10.07 -14.40
CA GLU A 176 17.03 -9.28 -14.65
C GLU A 176 17.07 -8.09 -13.69
N GLY A 177 18.10 -8.03 -12.83
CA GLY A 177 18.24 -7.06 -11.73
C GLY A 177 18.19 -5.57 -12.11
N ALA A 178 18.05 -5.24 -13.39
CA ALA A 178 17.81 -3.89 -13.90
C ALA A 178 16.31 -3.47 -13.87
N ALA A 179 15.40 -4.40 -13.59
CA ALA A 179 13.95 -4.16 -13.62
C ALA A 179 13.32 -3.88 -12.23
N CYS A 180 14.14 -3.46 -11.25
CA CYS A 180 13.70 -3.09 -9.91
C CYS A 180 13.74 -1.57 -9.75
N HIS A 181 12.67 -0.98 -9.24
CA HIS A 181 12.49 0.46 -9.14
C HIS A 181 12.23 0.86 -7.69
N THR A 182 13.05 1.77 -7.17
CA THR A 182 12.86 2.38 -5.85
C THR A 182 11.73 3.41 -5.92
N LEU A 183 10.81 3.35 -4.97
CA LEU A 183 9.69 4.30 -4.85
C LEU A 183 10.09 5.56 -4.10
N TYR A 184 11.14 6.23 -4.58
CA TYR A 184 11.63 7.50 -4.06
C TYR A 184 11.50 8.57 -5.15
N PRO A 185 10.83 9.70 -4.90
CA PRO A 185 10.61 10.74 -5.90
C PRO A 185 11.90 11.54 -6.10
N ASP A 186 12.74 11.04 -6.99
CA ASP A 186 14.01 11.63 -7.42
C ASP A 186 13.93 12.22 -8.84
N GLY A 187 12.73 12.31 -9.42
CA GLY A 187 12.51 12.72 -10.82
C GLY A 187 13.00 11.70 -11.85
N SER A 188 13.46 10.51 -11.43
CA SER A 188 13.98 9.52 -12.36
C SER A 188 12.86 8.81 -13.12
N MET A 189 13.21 8.34 -14.33
CA MET A 189 12.35 7.43 -15.08
C MET A 189 12.11 6.09 -14.35
N GLY A 190 13.00 5.71 -13.41
CA GLY A 190 12.84 4.53 -12.57
C GLY A 190 11.69 4.71 -11.59
N PHE A 191 11.65 5.85 -10.89
CA PHE A 191 10.55 6.19 -9.99
C PHE A 191 9.19 6.22 -10.71
N ALA A 192 9.10 6.92 -11.85
CA ALA A 192 7.86 6.98 -12.63
C ALA A 192 7.35 5.58 -13.06
N ARG A 193 8.25 4.67 -13.45
CA ARG A 193 7.91 3.28 -13.76
C ARG A 193 7.47 2.52 -12.51
N GLY A 194 8.15 2.69 -11.39
CA GLY A 194 7.78 2.08 -10.12
C GLY A 194 6.37 2.47 -9.68
N VAL A 195 6.02 3.75 -9.79
CA VAL A 195 4.66 4.25 -9.54
C VAL A 195 3.64 3.60 -10.48
N ALA A 196 3.94 3.49 -11.76
CA ALA A 196 3.05 2.85 -12.73
C ALA A 196 2.83 1.36 -12.40
N MET A 197 3.89 0.64 -12.02
CA MET A 197 3.80 -0.75 -11.54
C MET A 197 2.99 -0.87 -10.24
N LEU A 198 3.10 0.11 -9.35
CA LEU A 198 2.33 0.15 -8.12
C LEU A 198 0.85 0.35 -8.41
N TRP A 199 0.51 1.26 -9.33
CA TRP A 199 -0.86 1.42 -9.80
C TRP A 199 -1.39 0.13 -10.44
N GLN A 200 -0.59 -0.55 -11.25
CA GLN A 200 -0.92 -1.85 -11.84
C GLN A 200 -1.28 -2.89 -10.76
N ASN A 201 -0.48 -3.00 -9.70
CA ASN A 201 -0.79 -3.87 -8.56
C ASN A 201 -2.10 -3.48 -7.85
N VAL A 202 -2.36 -2.19 -7.65
CA VAL A 202 -3.61 -1.69 -7.05
C VAL A 202 -4.81 -1.99 -7.96
N ALA A 203 -4.68 -1.77 -9.26
CA ALA A 203 -5.72 -2.05 -10.23
C ALA A 203 -6.03 -3.56 -10.29
N TYR A 204 -5.00 -4.40 -10.34
CA TYR A 204 -5.14 -5.85 -10.28
C TYR A 204 -5.89 -6.30 -9.03
N LEU A 205 -5.56 -5.75 -7.85
CA LEU A 205 -6.30 -6.02 -6.61
C LEU A 205 -7.78 -5.62 -6.75
N CYS A 206 -8.08 -4.40 -7.19
CA CYS A 206 -9.45 -3.89 -7.30
C CYS A 206 -10.29 -4.75 -8.26
N ILE A 207 -9.74 -5.07 -9.44
CA ILE A 207 -10.39 -5.91 -10.45
C ILE A 207 -10.57 -7.33 -9.93
N SER A 208 -9.59 -7.89 -9.22
CA SER A 208 -9.67 -9.21 -8.59
C SER A 208 -10.75 -9.31 -7.51
N GLN A 209 -11.16 -8.16 -6.96
CA GLN A 209 -12.27 -8.06 -6.02
C GLN A 209 -13.60 -7.67 -6.70
N GLY A 210 -13.64 -7.59 -8.03
CA GLY A 210 -14.88 -7.40 -8.79
C GLY A 210 -15.17 -5.97 -9.26
N MET A 211 -14.25 -5.02 -9.07
CA MET A 211 -14.41 -3.65 -9.58
C MET A 211 -14.12 -3.58 -11.09
N SER A 212 -14.75 -2.63 -11.78
CA SER A 212 -14.44 -2.37 -13.19
C SER A 212 -13.17 -1.54 -13.32
N LEU A 213 -12.36 -1.83 -14.35
CA LEU A 213 -11.18 -1.02 -14.70
C LEU A 213 -11.56 0.44 -15.00
N ASP A 214 -12.74 0.68 -15.57
CA ASP A 214 -13.19 2.04 -15.93
C ASP A 214 -13.56 2.90 -14.70
N GLU A 215 -13.73 2.28 -13.53
CA GLU A 215 -13.99 2.97 -12.25
C GLU A 215 -12.69 3.41 -11.54
N LEU A 216 -11.55 2.95 -12.03
CA LEU A 216 -10.24 3.18 -11.42
C LEU A 216 -9.63 4.48 -11.94
N HIS A 217 -9.17 5.32 -11.02
CA HIS A 217 -8.43 6.52 -11.36
C HIS A 217 -6.98 6.16 -11.69
N GLU A 218 -6.45 6.65 -12.81
CA GLU A 218 -5.11 6.28 -13.28
C GLU A 218 -3.98 6.82 -12.40
N ALA A 219 -4.19 7.93 -11.69
CA ALA A 219 -3.18 8.55 -10.83
C ALA A 219 -3.43 8.36 -9.32
N ASP A 220 -4.66 8.01 -8.92
CA ASP A 220 -5.09 8.09 -7.51
C ASP A 220 -5.22 6.69 -6.91
N SER A 221 -4.08 6.04 -6.72
CA SER A 221 -4.00 4.68 -6.19
C SER A 221 -4.57 4.54 -4.78
N LEU A 222 -4.38 5.54 -3.90
CA LEU A 222 -5.01 5.54 -2.58
C LEU A 222 -6.53 5.70 -2.67
N GLY A 223 -7.02 6.52 -3.61
CA GLY A 223 -8.44 6.66 -3.88
C GLY A 223 -9.09 5.38 -4.37
N ASN A 224 -8.40 4.63 -5.23
CA ASN A 224 -8.86 3.32 -5.68
C ASN A 224 -8.95 2.33 -4.51
N LEU A 225 -7.98 2.33 -3.59
CA LEU A 225 -8.04 1.51 -2.37
C LEU A 225 -9.17 1.93 -1.43
N ALA A 226 -9.43 3.23 -1.28
CA ALA A 226 -10.57 3.73 -0.50
C ALA A 226 -11.90 3.27 -1.12
N ARG A 227 -12.06 3.38 -2.44
CA ARG A 227 -13.23 2.86 -3.17
C ARG A 227 -13.38 1.34 -3.02
N LEU A 228 -12.28 0.60 -3.04
CA LEU A 228 -12.29 -0.84 -2.80
C LEU A 228 -12.86 -1.19 -1.41
N ALA A 229 -12.62 -0.35 -0.40
CA ALA A 229 -13.19 -0.52 0.92
C ALA A 229 -14.73 -0.41 0.92
N GLU A 230 -15.24 0.50 0.11
CA GLU A 230 -16.67 0.76 -0.05
C GLU A 230 -17.33 -0.28 -0.96
N SER A 231 -16.57 -0.90 -1.87
CA SER A 231 -17.08 -1.87 -2.84
C SER A 231 -17.80 -3.05 -2.17
N PRO A 232 -19.03 -3.40 -2.58
CA PRO A 232 -19.78 -4.52 -2.00
C PRO A 232 -19.12 -5.88 -2.29
N THR A 233 -18.30 -5.97 -3.34
CA THR A 233 -17.68 -7.23 -3.78
C THR A 233 -16.35 -7.53 -3.08
N LEU A 234 -15.87 -6.64 -2.20
CA LEU A 234 -14.64 -6.87 -1.43
C LEU A 234 -14.71 -8.18 -0.64
N GLY A 235 -13.68 -9.02 -0.78
CA GLY A 235 -13.58 -10.33 -0.12
C GLY A 235 -14.14 -11.49 -0.96
N SER A 236 -14.84 -11.20 -2.05
CA SER A 236 -15.36 -12.22 -2.98
C SER A 236 -14.24 -12.98 -3.69
N CYS A 237 -13.11 -12.32 -3.97
CA CYS A 237 -12.07 -12.81 -4.90
C CYS A 237 -12.65 -13.24 -6.26
N ALA A 238 -13.75 -12.63 -6.69
CA ALA A 238 -14.38 -12.87 -7.98
C ALA A 238 -13.99 -11.73 -8.94
N PRO A 239 -13.07 -11.97 -9.89
CA PRO A 239 -12.59 -10.91 -10.77
C PRO A 239 -13.67 -10.43 -11.74
N HIS A 240 -13.67 -9.13 -12.03
CA HIS A 240 -14.45 -8.59 -13.15
C HIS A 240 -13.80 -9.00 -14.48
N LYS A 241 -14.31 -10.09 -15.08
CA LYS A 241 -13.67 -10.79 -16.22
C LYS A 241 -13.26 -9.87 -17.37
N ALA A 242 -14.19 -9.05 -17.88
CA ALA A 242 -13.92 -8.15 -19.00
C ALA A 242 -12.83 -7.11 -18.68
N SER A 243 -12.76 -6.65 -17.43
CA SER A 243 -11.71 -5.73 -16.99
C SER A 243 -10.37 -6.43 -16.80
N MET A 244 -10.37 -7.69 -16.35
CA MET A 244 -9.15 -8.49 -16.22
C MET A 244 -8.52 -8.76 -17.59
N GLU A 245 -9.32 -9.15 -18.59
CA GLU A 245 -8.85 -9.35 -19.96
C GLU A 245 -8.26 -8.07 -20.56
N ARG A 246 -8.94 -6.92 -20.39
CA ARG A 246 -8.43 -5.61 -20.82
C ARG A 246 -7.15 -5.21 -20.07
N TYR A 247 -7.09 -5.51 -18.78
CA TYR A 247 -5.92 -5.24 -17.95
C TYR A 247 -4.72 -6.06 -18.41
N GLU A 248 -4.89 -7.36 -18.64
CA GLU A 248 -3.85 -8.26 -19.16
C GLU A 248 -3.39 -7.84 -20.56
N ALA A 249 -4.31 -7.45 -21.44
CA ALA A 249 -3.96 -6.90 -22.76
C ALA A 249 -3.13 -5.60 -22.64
N ARG A 250 -3.49 -4.70 -21.71
CA ARG A 250 -2.72 -3.47 -21.43
C ARG A 250 -1.32 -3.82 -20.92
N MET A 251 -1.21 -4.79 -20.02
CA MET A 251 0.09 -5.28 -19.52
C MET A 251 0.97 -5.80 -20.67
N VAL A 252 0.43 -6.63 -21.56
CA VAL A 252 1.18 -7.16 -22.71
C VAL A 252 1.61 -6.05 -23.66
N LEU A 253 0.82 -5.00 -23.89
CA LEU A 253 1.23 -3.90 -24.77
C LEU A 253 2.33 -3.03 -24.16
N TYR A 254 2.24 -2.72 -22.86
CA TYR A 254 3.24 -1.88 -22.17
C TYR A 254 4.61 -2.57 -22.04
N PHE A 255 4.66 -3.91 -21.96
CA PHE A 255 5.90 -4.67 -21.87
C PHE A 255 6.33 -5.32 -23.21
N GLY A 256 5.39 -5.74 -24.05
CA GLY A 256 5.63 -6.36 -25.35
C GLY A 256 6.19 -5.40 -26.41
N MET A 257 5.91 -4.10 -26.32
CA MET A 257 6.56 -3.10 -27.19
C MET A 257 8.06 -2.91 -26.90
N LYS A 258 8.59 -3.38 -25.76
CA LYS A 258 10.03 -3.24 -25.44
C LYS A 258 10.91 -4.42 -25.85
N HIS A 259 10.32 -5.57 -26.19
CA HIS A 259 11.07 -6.74 -26.66
C HIS A 259 10.86 -7.07 -28.15
N GLY A 260 10.06 -6.28 -28.89
CA GLY A 260 9.59 -6.67 -30.23
C GLY A 260 9.68 -5.65 -31.37
N LEU A 261 10.23 -4.44 -31.19
CA LEU A 261 10.26 -3.42 -32.25
C LEU A 261 11.60 -2.66 -32.36
N LEU A 262 12.70 -3.40 -32.40
CA LEU A 262 13.96 -2.91 -33.02
C LEU A 262 14.43 -3.78 -34.20
N GLY A 263 13.60 -4.72 -34.64
CA GLY A 263 13.77 -5.43 -35.91
C GLY A 263 12.56 -5.15 -36.78
N CYS A 264 12.80 -4.58 -37.97
CA CYS A 264 11.82 -4.40 -39.04
C CYS A 264 10.92 -3.16 -38.97
N ILE A 265 11.51 -1.97 -39.14
CA ILE A 265 10.99 -0.99 -40.10
C ILE A 265 12.20 -0.52 -40.94
N LYS A 266 12.00 -0.52 -42.26
CA LYS A 266 12.99 -0.38 -43.35
C LYS A 266 13.98 0.77 -43.21
#